data_AF-A0A7C3MU56-F1
#
_entry.id   AF-A0A7C3MU56-F1
#
_cell.length_a   1.000
_cell.length_b   1.000
_cell.length_c   1.000
_cell.angle_alpha   90.00
_cell.angle_beta   90.00
_cell.angle_gamma   90.00
#
_symmetry.space_group_name_H-M   'P 1'
#
loop_
_entity.id
_entity.type
_entity.pdbx_description
1 polymer ?
#
loop_
_entity_poly.entity_id
_entity_poly.type
_entity_poly.pdbx_seq_one_letter_code
_entity_poly.pdbx_strand_id
1 'polypeptide(L)' 'MRQLVVVLTKRFGQLPQRLRSSLERLGTEQLEALMDVALSATTLDEFAAAVPSTSPGG' A
#
# COMPACT_ATOMS: atom_id res chain seq x y z
N MET A 1 6.36 -3.89 7.27
CA MET A 1 6.40 -2.50 6.72
C MET A 1 7.43 -2.31 5.60
N ARG A 2 8.74 -2.44 5.86
CA ARG A 2 9.79 -2.12 4.87
C ARG A 2 9.72 -2.97 3.59
N GLN A 3 9.30 -4.24 3.69
CA GLN A 3 9.19 -5.12 2.54
C GLN A 3 8.11 -4.71 1.55
N LEU A 4 6.90 -4.34 2.00
CA LEU A 4 5.82 -3.93 1.10
C LEU A 4 6.22 -2.70 0.28
N VAL A 5 6.80 -1.69 0.93
CA VAL A 5 7.30 -0.49 0.26
C VAL A 5 8.40 -0.83 -0.76
N VAL A 6 9.29 -1.75 -0.43
CA VAL A 6 10.35 -2.21 -1.36
C VAL A 6 9.75 -2.96 -2.55
N VAL A 7 8.78 -3.85 -2.34
CA VAL A 7 8.11 -4.61 -3.40
C VAL A 7 7.38 -3.65 -4.35
N LEU A 8 6.58 -2.74 -3.79
CA LEU A 8 5.86 -1.72 -4.54
C LEU A 8 6.82 -0.80 -5.30
N THR A 9 7.95 -0.43 -4.69
CA THR A 9 8.96 0.41 -5.36
C THR A 9 9.64 -0.33 -6.52
N LYS A 10 9.89 -1.63 -6.38
CA LYS A 10 10.47 -2.45 -7.46
C LYS A 10 9.49 -2.73 -8.59
N ARG A 11 8.19 -2.91 -8.29
CA ARG A 11 7.15 -3.20 -9.29
C ARG A 11 6.68 -1.95 -10.03
N PHE A 12 6.41 -0.89 -9.29
CA PHE A 12 5.74 0.31 -9.82
C PHE A 12 6.66 1.53 -9.87
N GLY A 13 7.91 1.42 -9.43
CA GLY A 13 8.85 2.52 -9.40
C GLY A 13 8.61 3.46 -8.21
N GLN A 14 8.63 4.77 -8.44
CA GLN A 14 8.54 5.72 -7.34
C GLN A 14 7.12 5.78 -6.76
N LEU A 15 6.99 5.45 -5.47
CA LEU A 15 5.71 5.54 -4.77
C LEU A 15 5.36 6.98 -4.36
N PRO A 16 4.11 7.43 -4.54
CA PRO A 16 3.62 8.69 -4.03
C PRO A 16 3.79 8.79 -2.50
N GLN A 17 4.19 9.95 -2.00
CA GLN A 17 4.32 10.18 -0.56
C GLN A 17 3.02 9.90 0.20
N ARG A 18 1.86 10.28 -0.36
CA ARG A 18 0.55 10.01 0.25
C ARG A 18 0.28 8.52 0.48
N LEU A 19 0.71 7.68 -0.46
CA LEU A 19 0.58 6.23 -0.34
C LEU A 19 1.50 5.70 0.76
N ARG A 20 2.74 6.17 0.82
CA ARG A 20 3.69 5.81 1.90
C ARG A 20 3.14 6.20 3.28
N SER A 21 2.66 7.43 3.45
CA SER A 21 2.06 7.88 4.70
C SER A 21 0.78 7.11 5.07
N SER A 22 0.04 6.61 4.08
CA SER A 22 -1.14 5.77 4.33
C SER A 22 -0.71 4.40 4.83
N LEU A 23 0.22 3.74 4.14
CA LEU A 23 0.81 2.48 4.59
C LEU A 23 1.46 2.62 5.98
N GLU A 24 2.04 3.77 6.28
CA GLU A 24 2.65 4.06 7.58
C GLU A 24 1.67 4.04 8.77
N ARG A 25 0.38 4.27 8.49
CA ARG A 25 -0.69 4.32 9.48
C ARG A 25 -1.44 2.99 9.61
N LEU A 26 -1.14 2.00 8.76
CA LEU A 26 -1.79 0.70 8.78
C LEU A 26 -1.12 -0.23 9.79
N GLY A 27 -1.94 -1.05 10.45
CA GLY A 27 -1.45 -2.13 11.31
C GLY A 27 -0.86 -3.29 10.51
N THR A 28 -0.16 -4.20 11.20
CA THR A 28 0.50 -5.36 10.60
C THR A 28 -0.46 -6.22 9.76
N GLU A 29 -1.64 -6.55 10.27
CA GLU A 29 -2.63 -7.39 9.55
C GLU A 29 -3.09 -6.74 8.24
N GLN A 30 -3.31 -5.43 8.24
CA GLN A 30 -3.70 -4.68 7.03
C GLN A 30 -2.56 -4.65 6.01
N LEU A 31 -1.32 -4.53 6.48
CA LEU A 31 -0.13 -4.56 5.61
C LEU A 31 0.11 -5.95 5.02
N GLU A 32 -0.20 -7.02 5.74
CA GLU A 32 -0.12 -8.39 5.24
C GLU A 32 -1.16 -8.63 4.14
N ALA A 33 -2.41 -8.22 4.36
CA ALA A 33 -3.46 -8.30 3.33
C ALA A 33 -3.08 -7.51 2.07
N LEU A 34 -2.45 -6.34 2.23
CA LEU A 34 -1.96 -5.54 1.10
C LEU A 34 -0.76 -6.17 0.39
N MET A 35 -0.02 -7.10 1.01
CA MET A 35 1.07 -7.80 0.34
C MET A 35 0.54 -8.65 -0.82
N ASP A 36 -0.55 -9.39 -0.59
CA ASP A 36 -1.17 -10.21 -1.62
C ASP A 36 -1.73 -9.34 -2.75
N VAL A 37 -2.35 -8.21 -2.41
CA VAL A 37 -2.81 -7.22 -3.39
C VAL A 37 -1.65 -6.63 -4.18
N ALA A 38 -0.51 -6.32 -3.54
CA ALA A 38 0.67 -5.83 -4.23
C ALA A 38 1.26 -6.87 -5.20
N LEU A 39 1.07 -8.16 -4.92
CA LEU A 39 1.50 -9.26 -5.78
C LEU A 39 0.59 -9.46 -7.00
N SER A 40 -0.73 -9.26 -6.84
CA SER A 40 -1.71 -9.42 -7.91
C SER A 40 -1.92 -8.16 -8.75
N ALA A 41 -1.73 -6.98 -8.17
CA ALA A 41 -1.97 -5.71 -8.85
C ALA A 41 -1.06 -5.52 -10.07
N THR A 42 -1.67 -5.14 -11.18
CA THR A 42 -0.98 -4.82 -12.44
C THR A 42 -0.56 -3.35 -12.52
N THR A 43 -1.22 -2.48 -11.76
CA THR A 43 -0.92 -1.05 -11.72
C THR A 43 -0.85 -0.51 -10.29
N LEU A 44 -0.18 0.62 -10.12
CA LEU A 44 -0.12 1.28 -8.83
C LEU A 44 -1.48 1.85 -8.39
N ASP A 45 -2.29 2.31 -9.33
CA ASP A 45 -3.63 2.85 -9.04
C ASP A 45 -4.58 1.76 -8.54
N GLU A 46 -4.49 0.56 -9.12
CA GLU A 46 -5.22 -0.62 -8.65
C GLU A 46 -4.85 -0.97 -7.20
N PHE A 47 -3.55 -0.96 -6.89
CA PHE A 47 -3.09 -1.14 -5.52
C PHE A 47 -3.58 -0.02 -4.59
N ALA A 48 -3.47 1.24 -5.02
CA ALA A 48 -3.85 2.41 -4.23
C ALA A 48 -5.35 2.43 -3.92
N ALA A 49 -6.20 1.93 -4.82
CA ALA A 49 -7.63 1.79 -4.61
C ALA A 49 -7.97 0.76 -3.52
N ALA A 50 -7.12 -0.26 -3.34
CA ALA A 50 -7.28 -1.28 -2.30
C ALA A 50 -6.71 -0.85 -0.94
N VAL A 51 -5.90 0.21 -0.88
CA VAL A 51 -5.42 0.75 0.40
C VAL A 51 -6.59 1.38 1.13
N PRO A 52 -6.94 0.89 2.34
CA PRO A 52 -8.02 1.49 3.09
C PRO A 52 -7.66 2.95 3.38
N SER A 53 -8.47 3.84 2.82
CA SER A 53 -8.43 5.26 3.15
C SER A 53 -8.90 5.36 4.59
N THR A 54 -7.99 5.32 5.54
CA THR A 54 -8.31 5.60 6.93
C THR A 54 -8.70 7.08 7.03
N SER A 55 -9.95 7.38 6.68
CA SER A 55 -10.63 8.59 7.09
C SER A 55 -10.80 8.49 8.61
N PRO A 56 -10.19 9.37 9.41
CA PRO A 56 -10.63 9.53 10.79
C PRO A 56 -11.98 10.25 10.72
N GLY A 57 -13.09 9.52 10.86
CA GLY A 57 -14.42 10.12 10.81
C GLY A 57 -15.48 9.17 11.35
N GLY A 58 -15.89 9.40 12.60
CA GLY A 58 -17.00 8.75 13.29
C GLY A 58 -16.75 8.62 14.77
#